data_AF-A0A2S3ZVX2-F1
#
_entry.id   AF-A0A2S3ZVX2-F1
#
_cell.length_a   1.000
_cell.length_b   1.000
_cell.length_c   1.000
_cell.angle_alpha   90.00
_cell.angle_beta   90.00
_cell.angle_gamma   90.00
#
_symmetry.space_group_name_H-M   'P 1'
#
loop_
_entity.id
_entity.type
_entity.pdbx_description
1 polymer ?
#
loop_
_entity_poly.entity_id
_entity_poly.type
_entity_poly.pdbx_seq_one_letter_code
_entity_poly.pdbx_strand_id
1 'polypeptide(L)'
;MAAGSWLDEKPNGGVVLAEAVARVPFTKEEAEILSGGIPRGHKNLTKATADLVRAGWMTKGRSGWEITEEGLKATVVFTTVETLAEALSSGAQAPAGTALPEPPTAKQAAKAPAKKAAAKKPAAKKASAKATPANEADNQASQESGVEHKEQPASVALAGDFGTTLGAVENWDPSHNNVQMSLDAKQGTWKLTADLPAGQYSYKAVVNGSWDENYGAFGVNDGANHEFAHAGGPVTFHYDHTTKDVLRSEV
;
A
#
# COMPACT_ATOMS: atom_id res chain seq x y z
N MET A 1 -5.60 -20.57 9.96
CA MET A 1 -5.45 -20.06 8.58
C MET A 1 -4.12 -19.29 8.45
N ALA A 2 -2.99 -19.98 8.33
CA ALA A 2 -1.67 -19.37 8.16
C ALA A 2 -1.21 -19.56 6.70
N ALA A 3 -1.50 -18.58 5.85
CA ALA A 3 -1.27 -18.67 4.40
C ALA A 3 -0.01 -17.93 3.91
N GLY A 4 0.68 -17.19 4.79
CA GLY A 4 1.73 -16.25 4.39
C GLY A 4 3.05 -16.87 3.92
N SER A 5 3.38 -18.10 4.32
CA SER A 5 4.65 -18.77 3.95
C SER A 5 4.60 -19.54 2.63
N TRP A 6 3.52 -19.41 1.85
CA TRP A 6 3.26 -20.23 0.65
C TRP A 6 2.89 -19.40 -0.59
N LEU A 7 3.16 -18.09 -0.55
CA LEU A 7 2.99 -17.19 -1.68
C LEU A 7 4.34 -16.97 -2.39
N ASP A 8 4.35 -17.01 -3.72
CA ASP A 8 5.53 -16.65 -4.53
C ASP A 8 5.92 -15.17 -4.36
N GLU A 9 4.95 -14.32 -3.99
CA GLU A 9 5.13 -12.90 -3.71
C GLU A 9 5.00 -12.62 -2.20
N LYS A 10 5.97 -11.91 -1.64
CA LYS A 10 6.00 -11.55 -0.21
C LYS A 10 5.24 -10.25 0.00
N PRO A 11 4.10 -10.26 0.71
CA PRO A 11 3.28 -9.05 0.87
C PRO A 11 4.03 -7.99 1.68
N ASN A 12 3.77 -6.72 1.36
CA ASN A 12 4.27 -5.61 2.15
C ASN A 12 3.49 -5.48 3.48
N GLY A 13 4.02 -4.71 4.43
CA GLY A 13 3.39 -4.55 5.74
C GLY A 13 1.96 -3.98 5.68
N GLY A 14 1.70 -3.02 4.79
CA GLY A 14 0.38 -2.41 4.61
C GLY A 14 -0.68 -3.46 4.24
N VAL A 15 -0.39 -4.28 3.23
CA VAL A 15 -1.27 -5.38 2.78
C VAL A 15 -1.52 -6.40 3.90
N VAL A 16 -0.50 -6.79 4.66
CA VAL A 16 -0.66 -7.75 5.79
C VAL A 16 -1.52 -7.15 6.90
N LEU A 17 -1.29 -5.90 7.28
CA LEU A 17 -2.04 -5.21 8.32
C LEU A 17 -3.50 -4.97 7.90
N ALA A 18 -3.74 -4.65 6.63
CA ALA A 18 -5.07 -4.48 6.06
C ALA A 18 -5.88 -5.77 6.05
N GLU A 19 -5.29 -6.87 5.59
CA GLU A 19 -5.90 -8.20 5.61
C GLU A 19 -6.19 -8.66 7.05
N ALA A 20 -5.34 -8.30 8.02
CA ALA A 20 -5.59 -8.58 9.43
C ALA A 20 -6.81 -7.79 9.96
N VAL A 21 -6.93 -6.50 9.63
CA VAL A 21 -8.08 -5.66 10.04
C VAL A 21 -9.37 -6.06 9.31
N ALA A 22 -9.30 -6.50 8.05
CA ALA A 22 -10.44 -7.02 7.31
C ALA A 22 -10.99 -8.33 7.93
N ARG A 23 -10.12 -9.17 8.48
CA ARG A 23 -10.48 -10.42 9.17
C ARG A 23 -10.93 -10.20 10.62
N VAL A 24 -10.31 -9.25 11.31
CA VAL A 24 -10.61 -8.90 12.70
C VAL A 24 -10.77 -7.38 12.78
N PRO A 25 -11.98 -6.85 12.52
CA PRO A 25 -12.25 -5.43 12.59
C PRO A 25 -11.97 -4.86 13.99
N PHE A 26 -11.45 -3.65 14.04
CA PHE A 26 -11.17 -2.96 15.30
C PHE A 26 -12.44 -2.76 16.15
N THR A 27 -12.28 -2.86 17.47
CA THR A 27 -13.28 -2.37 18.42
C THR A 27 -13.47 -0.85 18.29
N LYS A 28 -14.54 -0.28 18.87
CA LYS A 28 -14.82 1.16 18.78
C LYS A 28 -13.67 2.01 19.34
N GLU A 29 -13.06 1.54 20.41
CA GLU A 29 -11.94 2.15 21.13
C GLU A 29 -10.63 2.04 20.33
N GLU A 30 -10.49 0.99 19.53
CA GLU A 30 -9.35 0.78 18.62
C GLU A 30 -9.50 1.52 17.29
N ALA A 31 -10.73 1.72 16.83
CA ALA A 31 -11.07 2.56 15.69
C ALA A 31 -10.91 4.06 15.98
N GLU A 32 -10.77 4.45 17.26
CA GLU A 32 -10.54 5.85 17.66
C GLU A 32 -9.26 6.40 17.00
N ILE A 33 -9.44 7.47 16.23
CA ILE A 33 -8.37 8.14 15.48
C ILE A 33 -7.56 9.01 16.43
N LEU A 34 -6.26 8.68 16.56
CA LEU A 34 -5.33 9.49 17.34
C LEU A 34 -4.99 10.79 16.58
N SER A 35 -4.41 11.78 17.28
CA SER A 35 -3.94 13.06 16.68
C SER A 35 -3.06 12.88 15.43
N GLY A 36 -2.40 11.72 15.27
CA GLY A 36 -1.63 11.34 14.07
C GLY A 36 -2.46 10.83 12.89
N GLY A 37 -3.80 10.85 12.92
CA GLY A 37 -4.65 10.33 11.83
C GLY A 37 -4.65 8.80 11.67
N ILE A 38 -4.18 8.08 12.70
CA ILE A 38 -4.01 6.63 12.70
C ILE A 38 -4.89 6.06 13.83
N PRO A 39 -5.75 5.05 13.56
CA PRO A 39 -6.54 4.38 14.60
C PRO A 39 -5.66 3.75 15.67
N ARG A 40 -6.08 3.83 16.93
CA ARG A 40 -5.37 3.27 18.09
C ARG A 40 -5.02 1.78 17.91
N GLY A 41 -5.95 0.99 17.38
CA GLY A 41 -5.77 -0.43 17.07
C GLY A 41 -4.66 -0.69 16.04
N HIS A 42 -4.49 0.20 15.07
CA HIS A 42 -3.41 0.06 14.09
C HIS A 42 -2.02 0.30 14.72
N LYS A 43 -1.91 1.22 15.70
CA LYS A 43 -0.69 1.33 16.51
C LYS A 43 -0.45 0.09 17.36
N ASN A 44 -1.49 -0.52 17.94
CA ASN A 44 -1.37 -1.78 18.68
C ASN A 44 -0.86 -2.90 17.77
N LEU A 45 -1.40 -3.03 16.55
CA LEU A 45 -1.00 -4.02 15.56
C LEU A 45 0.44 -3.78 15.04
N THR A 46 0.83 -2.52 14.82
CA THR A 46 2.21 -2.14 14.48
C THR A 46 3.18 -2.50 15.60
N LYS A 47 2.79 -2.30 16.87
CA LYS A 47 3.60 -2.75 18.02
C LYS A 47 3.70 -4.28 18.06
N ALA A 48 2.59 -5.00 17.94
CA ALA A 48 2.57 -6.47 17.95
C ALA A 48 3.46 -7.07 16.83
N THR A 49 3.50 -6.43 15.65
CA THR A 49 4.40 -6.86 14.56
C THR A 49 5.88 -6.60 14.85
N ALA A 50 6.22 -5.51 15.57
CA ALA A 50 7.57 -5.32 16.08
C ALA A 50 7.95 -6.35 17.16
N ASP A 51 6.98 -6.76 17.97
CA ASP A 51 7.16 -7.79 19.01
C ASP A 51 7.35 -9.19 18.38
N LEU A 52 6.60 -9.53 17.31
CA LEU A 52 6.80 -10.73 16.48
C LEU A 52 8.19 -10.77 15.81
N VAL A 53 8.69 -9.62 15.32
CA VAL A 53 10.04 -9.51 14.76
C VAL A 53 11.10 -9.68 15.87
N ARG A 54 10.90 -9.11 17.06
CA ARG A 54 11.81 -9.26 18.20
C ARG A 54 11.87 -10.70 18.72
N ALA A 55 10.75 -11.42 18.69
CA ALA A 55 10.67 -12.85 19.01
C ALA A 55 11.32 -13.75 17.93
N GLY A 56 11.72 -13.19 16.78
CA GLY A 56 12.28 -13.95 15.66
C GLY A 56 11.24 -14.79 14.91
N TRP A 57 9.95 -14.56 15.13
CA TRP A 57 8.83 -15.28 14.49
C TRP A 57 8.48 -14.71 13.11
N MET A 58 8.90 -13.48 12.83
CA MET A 58 8.70 -12.81 11.55
C MET A 58 9.96 -12.02 11.16
N THR A 59 10.24 -11.89 9.87
CA THR A 59 11.25 -10.98 9.34
C THR A 59 10.60 -9.86 8.53
N LYS A 60 11.20 -8.67 8.58
CA LYS A 60 10.81 -7.50 7.78
C LYS A 60 11.96 -7.13 6.85
N GLY A 61 11.83 -7.47 5.57
CA GLY A 61 12.80 -7.18 4.52
C GLY A 61 12.37 -6.02 3.62
N ARG A 62 13.30 -5.56 2.76
CA ARG A 62 12.99 -4.60 1.67
C ARG A 62 12.05 -5.19 0.61
N SER A 63 11.92 -6.52 0.58
CA SER A 63 11.11 -7.32 -0.34
C SER A 63 9.77 -7.79 0.24
N GLY A 64 9.41 -7.38 1.46
CA GLY A 64 8.15 -7.80 2.10
C GLY A 64 8.35 -8.37 3.51
N TRP A 65 7.28 -8.93 4.08
CA TRP A 65 7.28 -9.61 5.37
C TRP A 65 7.19 -11.13 5.18
N GLU A 66 7.83 -11.89 6.08
CA GLU A 66 7.90 -13.35 5.99
C GLU A 66 7.89 -13.98 7.39
N ILE A 67 7.10 -15.04 7.57
CA ILE A 67 7.04 -15.81 8.81
C ILE A 67 8.22 -16.78 8.83
N THR A 68 8.97 -16.84 9.93
CA THR A 68 10.10 -17.78 10.07
C THR A 68 9.60 -19.19 10.40
N GLU A 69 10.45 -20.21 10.25
CA GLU A 69 10.16 -21.56 10.76
C GLU A 69 9.75 -21.56 12.25
N GLU A 70 10.33 -20.65 13.03
CA GLU A 70 10.02 -20.51 14.46
C GLU A 70 8.63 -19.88 14.67
N GLY A 71 8.27 -18.88 13.87
CA GLY A 71 6.91 -18.35 13.85
C GLY A 71 5.88 -19.37 13.39
N LEU A 72 6.22 -20.23 12.42
CA LEU A 72 5.36 -21.32 11.97
C LEU A 72 5.13 -22.34 13.08
N LYS A 73 6.18 -22.77 13.80
CA LYS A 73 6.05 -23.61 15.01
C LYS A 73 5.22 -22.93 16.09
N ALA A 74 5.42 -21.64 16.33
CA ALA A 74 4.64 -20.87 17.30
C ALA A 74 3.12 -20.91 17.00
N THR A 75 2.70 -20.91 15.73
CA THR A 75 1.27 -21.08 15.36
C THR A 75 0.69 -22.47 15.66
N VAL A 76 1.54 -23.49 15.87
CA VAL A 76 1.13 -24.85 16.24
C VAL A 76 1.13 -25.04 17.76
N VAL A 77 2.09 -24.41 18.47
CA VAL A 77 2.20 -24.51 19.95
C VAL A 77 1.18 -23.61 20.63
N PHE A 78 1.10 -22.34 20.22
CA PHE A 78 0.30 -21.31 20.89
C PHE A 78 -1.02 -21.11 20.14
N THR A 79 -1.93 -22.07 20.35
CA THR A 79 -3.22 -22.13 19.65
C THR A 79 -4.29 -21.18 20.22
N THR A 80 -4.05 -20.58 21.39
CA THR A 80 -4.95 -19.60 22.02
C THR A 80 -4.32 -18.21 22.07
N VAL A 81 -5.16 -17.17 22.07
CA VAL A 81 -4.69 -15.77 22.14
C VAL A 81 -3.87 -15.52 23.41
N GLU A 82 -4.29 -16.11 24.54
CA GLU A 82 -3.62 -15.99 25.83
C GLU A 82 -2.22 -16.61 25.81
N THR A 83 -2.10 -17.86 25.35
CA THR A 83 -0.80 -18.56 25.25
C THR A 83 0.15 -17.88 24.26
N LEU A 84 -0.39 -17.32 23.17
CA LEU A 84 0.38 -16.56 22.17
C LEU A 84 0.89 -15.23 22.76
N ALA A 85 0.03 -14.51 23.48
CA ALA A 85 0.39 -13.23 24.11
C ALA A 85 1.41 -13.41 25.25
N GLU A 86 1.28 -14.47 26.05
CA GLU A 86 2.23 -14.81 27.11
C GLU A 86 3.59 -15.22 26.52
N ALA A 87 3.61 -16.03 25.45
CA ALA A 87 4.83 -16.40 24.75
C ALA A 87 5.54 -15.20 24.12
N LEU A 88 4.79 -14.28 23.48
CA LEU A 88 5.34 -13.03 22.94
C LEU A 88 5.89 -12.10 24.05
N SER A 89 5.23 -12.05 25.21
CA SER A 89 5.63 -11.19 26.33
C SER A 89 6.85 -11.73 27.09
N SER A 90 6.97 -13.06 27.19
CA SER A 90 8.09 -13.75 27.86
C SER A 90 9.28 -14.04 26.94
N GLY A 91 9.09 -13.96 25.61
CA GLY A 91 10.07 -14.40 24.63
C GLY A 91 10.20 -15.92 24.53
N ALA A 92 9.17 -16.68 24.94
CA ALA A 92 9.18 -18.13 24.90
C ALA A 92 9.25 -18.65 23.46
N GLN A 93 10.25 -19.47 23.17
CA GLN A 93 10.40 -20.15 21.87
C GLN A 93 9.59 -21.45 21.84
N ALA A 94 9.25 -21.93 20.64
CA ALA A 94 8.60 -23.22 20.48
C ALA A 94 9.56 -24.34 20.93
N PRO A 95 9.08 -25.37 21.65
CA PRO A 95 9.94 -26.47 22.09
C PRO A 95 10.67 -27.14 20.93
N ALA A 96 11.96 -27.45 21.13
CA ALA A 96 12.76 -28.17 20.14
C ALA A 96 12.12 -29.53 19.82
N GLY A 97 11.72 -29.74 18.56
CA GLY A 97 10.94 -30.90 18.13
C GLY A 97 9.49 -30.59 17.74
N THR A 98 9.02 -29.35 17.89
CA THR A 98 7.72 -28.91 17.36
C THR A 98 7.65 -29.11 15.85
N ALA A 99 6.62 -29.81 15.37
CA ALA A 99 6.36 -30.00 13.96
C ALA A 99 5.98 -28.68 13.26
N LEU A 100 6.47 -28.49 12.04
CA LEU A 100 5.99 -27.40 11.18
C LEU A 100 4.51 -27.67 10.80
N PRO A 101 3.67 -26.62 10.68
CA PRO A 101 2.31 -26.78 10.18
C PRO A 101 2.34 -27.33 8.76
N GLU A 102 1.40 -28.24 8.44
CA GLU A 102 1.27 -28.75 7.08
C GLU A 102 1.00 -27.60 6.10
N PRO A 103 1.64 -27.59 4.91
CA PRO A 103 1.27 -26.65 3.85
C PRO A 103 -0.23 -26.77 3.56
N PRO A 104 -0.96 -25.65 3.37
CA PRO A 104 -2.34 -25.72 2.93
C PRO A 104 -2.36 -26.50 1.61
N THR A 105 -3.05 -27.65 1.61
CA THR A 105 -3.14 -28.48 0.41
C THR A 105 -3.68 -27.63 -0.73
N ALA A 106 -2.86 -27.46 -1.78
CA ALA A 106 -3.21 -26.64 -2.92
C ALA A 106 -4.48 -27.21 -3.56
N LYS A 107 -5.63 -26.60 -3.22
CA LYS A 107 -6.93 -26.95 -3.77
C LYS A 107 -6.83 -26.65 -5.26
N GLN A 108 -6.66 -27.72 -6.05
CA GLN A 108 -6.16 -27.63 -7.41
C GLN A 108 -6.86 -26.53 -8.19
N ALA A 109 -6.13 -25.47 -8.53
CA ALA A 109 -6.59 -24.49 -9.48
C ALA A 109 -6.87 -25.25 -10.78
N ALA A 110 -8.15 -25.44 -11.10
CA ALA A 110 -8.57 -26.13 -12.30
C ALA A 110 -7.96 -25.38 -13.49
N LYS A 111 -7.01 -26.02 -14.18
CA LYS A 111 -6.29 -25.41 -15.31
C LYS A 111 -7.30 -24.99 -16.37
N ALA A 112 -7.62 -23.70 -16.44
CA ALA A 112 -8.20 -23.10 -17.62
C ALA A 112 -7.22 -23.34 -18.79
N PRO A 113 -7.60 -24.08 -19.84
CA PRO A 113 -6.66 -24.51 -20.85
C PRO A 113 -6.24 -23.32 -21.72
N ALA A 114 -4.93 -23.08 -21.81
CA ALA A 114 -4.34 -22.05 -22.65
C ALA A 114 -4.72 -22.25 -24.13
N LYS A 115 -5.36 -21.25 -24.75
CA LYS A 115 -5.55 -21.22 -26.20
C LYS A 115 -4.30 -20.63 -26.87
N LYS A 116 -3.60 -21.49 -27.63
CA LYS A 116 -2.47 -21.13 -28.49
C LYS A 116 -2.84 -20.03 -29.49
N ALA A 117 -1.84 -19.20 -29.81
CA ALA A 117 -1.87 -18.33 -30.99
C ALA A 117 -1.77 -19.14 -32.30
N ALA A 118 -2.43 -18.65 -33.35
CA ALA A 118 -2.23 -19.01 -34.76
C ALA A 118 -2.61 -17.79 -35.65
N ALA A 119 -2.07 -17.70 -36.87
CA ALA A 119 -1.81 -16.40 -37.51
C ALA A 119 -2.51 -16.14 -38.88
N LYS A 120 -2.67 -14.83 -39.18
CA LYS A 120 -2.72 -14.14 -40.51
C LYS A 120 -3.89 -14.39 -41.51
N LYS A 121 -4.74 -13.33 -41.66
CA LYS A 121 -5.22 -12.59 -42.88
C LYS A 121 -5.87 -13.36 -44.09
N PRO A 122 -6.64 -12.71 -45.03
CA PRO A 122 -6.69 -11.27 -45.35
C PRO A 122 -8.06 -10.55 -45.59
N ALA A 123 -8.06 -9.23 -45.33
CA ALA A 123 -8.64 -8.09 -46.07
C ALA A 123 -10.10 -8.04 -46.64
N ALA A 124 -10.84 -6.99 -46.26
CA ALA A 124 -11.75 -6.22 -47.14
C ALA A 124 -11.88 -4.74 -46.67
N LYS A 125 -12.22 -3.80 -47.57
CA LYS A 125 -12.16 -2.33 -47.37
C LYS A 125 -13.53 -1.65 -47.15
N LYS A 126 -13.59 -0.62 -46.29
CA LYS A 126 -14.19 0.73 -46.49
C LYS A 126 -14.01 1.54 -45.18
N ALA A 127 -13.28 2.66 -45.06
CA ALA A 127 -13.11 3.89 -45.85
C ALA A 127 -14.19 4.97 -45.58
N SER A 128 -13.83 5.93 -44.72
CA SER A 128 -14.23 7.37 -44.59
C SER A 128 -13.52 7.89 -43.31
N ALA A 129 -12.42 8.66 -43.31
CA ALA A 129 -12.23 10.07 -43.72
C ALA A 129 -13.25 11.02 -43.06
N LYS A 130 -12.91 12.18 -42.44
CA LYS A 130 -11.67 12.97 -42.24
C LYS A 130 -11.90 13.85 -40.96
N ALA A 131 -10.98 14.57 -40.30
CA ALA A 131 -9.56 14.93 -40.54
C ALA A 131 -8.83 15.32 -39.23
N THR A 132 -7.52 15.57 -39.34
CA THR A 132 -6.62 16.33 -38.42
C THR A 132 -5.92 17.44 -39.26
N PRO A 133 -5.12 18.40 -38.73
CA PRO A 133 -3.73 18.10 -38.33
C PRO A 133 -3.03 19.00 -37.28
N ALA A 134 -1.83 18.54 -36.86
CA ALA A 134 -0.63 19.31 -36.45
C ALA A 134 -0.62 20.06 -35.09
N ASN A 135 0.48 20.13 -34.32
CA ASN A 135 1.86 19.58 -34.43
C ASN A 135 2.13 18.73 -33.17
N GLU A 136 2.73 17.52 -33.26
CA GLU A 136 4.14 17.22 -33.57
C GLU A 136 5.09 17.63 -32.44
N ALA A 137 5.53 16.62 -31.68
CA ALA A 137 6.36 16.75 -30.49
C ALA A 137 7.84 16.70 -30.85
N ASP A 138 8.62 17.63 -30.30
CA ASP A 138 10.08 17.56 -30.37
C ASP A 138 10.61 16.71 -29.20
N ASN A 139 11.58 15.84 -29.49
CA ASN A 139 12.08 14.83 -28.57
C ASN A 139 13.55 15.10 -28.26
N GLN A 140 13.84 15.68 -27.09
CA GLN A 140 15.17 15.63 -26.52
C GLN A 140 15.14 15.12 -25.08
N ALA A 141 15.61 13.88 -24.92
CA ALA A 141 16.01 13.35 -23.63
C ALA A 141 17.18 14.17 -23.04
N SER A 142 17.19 14.30 -21.72
CA SER A 142 18.43 14.48 -20.95
C SER A 142 18.51 13.34 -19.95
N GLN A 143 19.35 12.35 -20.28
CA GLN A 143 19.67 11.25 -19.38
C GLN A 143 20.68 11.74 -18.34
N GLU A 144 20.33 11.71 -17.06
CA GLU A 144 21.32 11.71 -15.98
C GLU A 144 21.07 10.53 -15.02
N SER A 145 22.03 9.61 -15.04
CA SER A 145 22.71 9.13 -13.82
C SER A 145 21.87 8.44 -12.74
N GLY A 146 21.41 7.23 -13.05
CA GLY A 146 21.81 6.05 -12.25
C GLY A 146 21.42 6.00 -10.77
N VAL A 147 20.14 5.74 -10.51
CA VAL A 147 19.68 4.93 -9.36
C VAL A 147 18.69 3.91 -9.92
N GLU A 148 18.74 2.65 -9.48
CA GLU A 148 17.66 1.68 -9.80
C GLU A 148 16.38 2.10 -9.07
N HIS A 149 15.60 2.97 -9.70
CA HIS A 149 14.23 3.18 -9.29
C HIS A 149 13.39 1.99 -9.71
N LYS A 150 13.14 1.14 -8.71
CA LYS A 150 11.97 0.26 -8.64
C LYS A 150 10.77 0.99 -9.24
N GLU A 151 10.14 0.36 -10.24
CA GLU A 151 9.17 0.95 -11.17
C GLU A 151 8.26 1.99 -10.50
N GLN A 152 8.49 3.27 -10.80
CA GLN A 152 7.70 4.39 -10.29
C GLN A 152 6.56 4.68 -11.29
N PRO A 153 5.38 5.10 -10.81
CA PRO A 153 4.28 5.50 -11.68
C PRO A 153 4.62 6.78 -12.46
N ALA A 154 3.83 7.09 -13.49
CA ALA A 154 4.00 8.32 -14.27
C ALA A 154 3.57 9.56 -13.48
N SER A 155 2.56 9.43 -12.60
CA SER A 155 2.13 10.47 -11.68
C SER A 155 1.50 9.89 -10.40
N VAL A 156 1.49 10.71 -9.34
CA VAL A 156 0.71 10.47 -8.13
C VAL A 156 0.02 11.78 -7.75
N ALA A 157 -1.29 11.75 -7.55
CA ALA A 157 -2.10 12.86 -7.08
C ALA A 157 -2.62 12.58 -5.67
N LEU A 158 -2.75 13.61 -4.84
CA LEU A 158 -3.31 13.51 -3.49
C LEU A 158 -4.73 14.08 -3.45
N ALA A 159 -5.71 13.23 -3.80
CA ALA A 159 -7.12 13.60 -3.84
C ALA A 159 -7.70 13.63 -2.41
N GLY A 160 -8.44 14.68 -2.05
CA GLY A 160 -9.05 14.81 -0.73
C GLY A 160 -9.90 16.06 -0.53
N ASP A 161 -10.36 16.26 0.70
CA ASP A 161 -11.28 17.34 1.11
C ASP A 161 -10.67 18.76 1.06
N PHE A 162 -9.37 18.87 0.81
CA PHE A 162 -8.66 20.13 0.62
C PHE A 162 -8.51 20.55 -0.85
N GLY A 163 -9.00 19.77 -1.82
CA GLY A 163 -8.82 20.06 -3.26
C GLY A 163 -9.24 21.49 -3.64
N THR A 164 -10.42 21.91 -3.18
CA THR A 164 -10.94 23.29 -3.35
C THR A 164 -10.12 24.35 -2.61
N THR A 165 -9.52 24.02 -1.46
CA THR A 165 -8.60 24.91 -0.73
C THR A 165 -7.32 25.16 -1.54
N LEU A 166 -6.86 24.14 -2.28
CA LEU A 166 -5.73 24.23 -3.20
C LEU A 166 -6.13 24.74 -4.61
N GLY A 167 -7.36 25.24 -4.77
CA GLY A 167 -7.84 25.88 -6.00
C GLY A 167 -8.46 24.96 -7.05
N ALA A 168 -8.67 23.67 -6.76
CA ALA A 168 -9.45 22.80 -7.63
C ALA A 168 -10.93 23.23 -7.66
N VAL A 169 -11.66 22.85 -8.73
CA VAL A 169 -13.09 23.17 -8.86
C VAL A 169 -13.93 22.36 -7.86
N GLU A 170 -13.52 21.12 -7.59
CA GLU A 170 -14.16 20.22 -6.64
C GLU A 170 -13.12 19.52 -5.75
N ASN A 171 -13.58 19.03 -4.60
CA ASN A 171 -12.77 18.12 -3.78
C ASN A 171 -12.72 16.75 -4.45
N TRP A 172 -11.68 15.96 -4.13
CA TRP A 172 -11.48 14.62 -4.71
C TRP A 172 -11.22 14.56 -6.22
N ASP A 173 -10.86 15.68 -6.86
CA ASP A 173 -10.35 15.69 -8.25
C ASP A 173 -8.83 15.40 -8.28
N PRO A 174 -8.38 14.23 -8.79
CA PRO A 174 -6.96 13.90 -8.93
C PRO A 174 -6.31 14.50 -10.17
N SER A 175 -7.05 15.20 -11.05
CA SER A 175 -6.52 15.79 -12.28
C SER A 175 -5.95 17.20 -12.08
N HIS A 176 -6.30 17.87 -10.98
CA HIS A 176 -5.86 19.23 -10.72
C HIS A 176 -4.35 19.33 -10.45
N ASN A 177 -3.70 20.37 -10.96
CA ASN A 177 -2.25 20.53 -10.87
C ASN A 177 -1.74 20.68 -9.43
N ASN A 178 -2.47 21.39 -8.57
CA ASN A 178 -2.02 21.67 -7.19
C ASN A 178 -2.18 20.48 -6.23
N VAL A 179 -2.78 19.37 -6.68
CA VAL A 179 -2.78 18.09 -5.93
C VAL A 179 -1.77 17.08 -6.47
N GLN A 180 -1.05 17.38 -7.55
CA GLN A 180 0.01 16.51 -8.06
C GLN A 180 1.20 16.51 -7.11
N MET A 181 1.67 15.32 -6.75
CA MET A 181 2.88 15.15 -5.98
C MET A 181 4.11 15.21 -6.90
N SER A 182 5.25 15.69 -6.40
CA SER A 182 6.53 15.71 -7.09
C SER A 182 7.41 14.56 -6.64
N LEU A 183 7.97 13.76 -7.56
CA LEU A 183 8.90 12.67 -7.22
C LEU A 183 10.24 13.20 -6.68
N ASP A 184 10.58 12.86 -5.45
CA ASP A 184 11.94 13.00 -4.91
C ASP A 184 12.74 11.76 -5.33
N ALA A 185 13.49 11.88 -6.43
CA ALA A 185 14.34 10.81 -6.95
C ALA A 185 15.49 10.40 -6.01
N LYS A 186 15.82 11.17 -4.96
CA LYS A 186 16.84 10.73 -3.98
C LYS A 186 16.23 9.82 -2.92
N GLN A 187 14.96 10.04 -2.57
CA GLN A 187 14.24 9.25 -1.57
C GLN A 187 13.39 8.12 -2.19
N GLY A 188 13.06 8.20 -3.48
CA GLY A 188 12.13 7.28 -4.15
C GLY A 188 10.66 7.50 -3.76
N THR A 189 10.34 8.65 -3.16
CA THR A 189 9.02 9.01 -2.64
C THR A 189 8.48 10.25 -3.33
N TRP A 190 7.17 10.29 -3.52
CA TRP A 190 6.46 11.45 -4.04
C TRP A 190 6.11 12.40 -2.90
N LYS A 191 6.22 13.71 -3.12
CA LYS A 191 6.03 14.73 -2.10
C LYS A 191 5.09 15.84 -2.55
N LEU A 192 4.17 16.25 -1.68
CA LEU A 192 3.33 17.45 -1.83
C LEU A 192 3.36 18.24 -0.54
N THR A 193 3.65 19.54 -0.60
CA THR A 193 3.51 20.45 0.54
C THR A 193 2.31 21.37 0.25
N ALA A 194 1.37 21.43 1.19
CA ALA A 194 0.14 22.18 1.08
C ALA A 194 -0.02 23.09 2.31
N ASP A 195 -0.44 24.34 2.11
CA ASP A 195 -0.86 25.22 3.20
C ASP A 195 -2.36 25.06 3.39
N LEU A 196 -2.77 24.53 4.54
CA LEU A 196 -4.16 24.17 4.83
C LEU A 196 -4.63 24.90 6.10
N PRO A 197 -5.88 25.40 6.16
CA PRO A 197 -6.44 25.94 7.39
C PRO A 197 -6.66 24.86 8.46
N ALA A 198 -7.02 25.28 9.67
CA ALA A 198 -7.36 24.36 10.74
C ALA A 198 -8.66 23.60 10.40
N GLY A 199 -8.68 22.27 10.57
CA GLY A 199 -9.84 21.46 10.20
C GLY A 199 -9.60 19.95 10.26
N GLN A 200 -10.64 19.20 9.88
CA GLN A 200 -10.56 17.76 9.61
C GLN A 200 -10.50 17.56 8.10
N TYR A 201 -9.62 16.67 7.64
CA TYR A 201 -9.42 16.37 6.22
C TYR A 201 -9.33 14.88 5.98
N SER A 202 -9.97 14.41 4.91
CA SER A 202 -9.82 13.06 4.39
C SER A 202 -9.09 13.08 3.05
N TYR A 203 -8.25 12.08 2.76
CA TYR A 203 -7.51 11.98 1.50
C TYR A 203 -7.10 10.55 1.10
N LYS A 204 -6.73 10.38 -0.18
CA LYS A 204 -6.14 9.17 -0.79
C LYS A 204 -5.03 9.56 -1.79
N ALA A 205 -4.08 8.67 -2.03
CA ALA A 205 -3.20 8.76 -3.20
C ALA A 205 -3.87 8.12 -4.42
N VAL A 206 -3.80 8.78 -5.57
CA VAL A 206 -4.34 8.30 -6.86
C VAL A 206 -3.19 8.19 -7.85
N VAL A 207 -3.01 7.02 -8.43
CA VAL A 207 -1.85 6.71 -9.27
C VAL A 207 -2.21 6.89 -10.76
N ASN A 208 -1.30 7.47 -11.54
CA ASN A 208 -1.47 7.74 -12.97
C ASN A 208 -2.75 8.54 -13.34
N GLY A 209 -3.31 9.29 -12.39
CA GLY A 209 -4.52 10.09 -12.58
C GLY A 209 -5.83 9.30 -12.73
N SER A 210 -5.85 7.99 -12.47
CA SER A 210 -7.06 7.16 -12.50
C SER A 210 -7.37 6.54 -11.13
N TRP A 211 -8.65 6.46 -10.81
CA TRP A 211 -9.15 5.77 -9.61
C TRP A 211 -8.98 4.25 -9.64
N ASP A 212 -8.62 3.66 -10.80
CA ASP A 212 -8.30 2.23 -10.97
C ASP A 212 -7.16 1.74 -10.05
N GLU A 213 -6.19 2.61 -9.74
CA GLU A 213 -5.13 2.36 -8.75
C GLU A 213 -5.11 3.54 -7.77
N ASN A 214 -5.83 3.38 -6.66
CA ASN A 214 -5.88 4.37 -5.58
C ASN A 214 -5.54 3.71 -4.24
N TYR A 215 -4.84 4.44 -3.38
CA TYR A 215 -4.38 3.97 -2.08
C TYR A 215 -4.91 4.83 -0.96
N GLY A 216 -5.67 4.19 -0.07
CA GLY A 216 -6.11 4.75 1.19
C GLY A 216 -5.14 4.47 2.32
N ALA A 217 -5.62 4.69 3.54
CA ALA A 217 -4.88 4.50 4.79
C ALA A 217 -4.10 3.18 4.81
N PHE A 218 -2.81 3.25 5.12
CA PHE A 218 -1.88 2.11 5.21
C PHE A 218 -1.55 1.45 3.87
N GLY A 219 -1.72 2.17 2.76
CA GLY A 219 -1.37 1.71 1.42
C GLY A 219 -2.30 0.64 0.85
N VAL A 220 -3.55 0.64 1.28
CA VAL A 220 -4.56 -0.34 0.86
C VAL A 220 -5.20 0.10 -0.46
N ASN A 221 -5.15 -0.75 -1.48
CA ASN A 221 -5.82 -0.47 -2.75
C ASN A 221 -7.34 -0.38 -2.51
N ASP A 222 -7.93 0.73 -2.92
CA ASP A 222 -9.30 1.15 -2.64
C ASP A 222 -9.69 1.12 -1.14
N GLY A 223 -8.70 1.29 -0.26
CA GLY A 223 -8.89 1.27 1.19
C GLY A 223 -9.70 2.44 1.75
N ALA A 224 -9.88 2.44 3.07
CA ALA A 224 -10.44 3.59 3.79
C ALA A 224 -9.60 4.85 3.57
N ASN A 225 -10.21 6.03 3.63
CA ASN A 225 -9.49 7.29 3.50
C ASN A 225 -8.46 7.46 4.64
N HIS A 226 -7.35 8.13 4.39
CA HIS A 226 -6.58 8.74 5.47
C HIS A 226 -7.41 9.89 6.04
N GLU A 227 -7.59 9.96 7.35
CA GLU A 227 -8.24 11.08 8.04
C GLU A 227 -7.23 11.80 8.93
N PHE A 228 -7.28 13.13 9.00
CA PHE A 228 -6.48 13.87 9.98
C PHE A 228 -7.11 15.17 10.48
N ALA A 229 -6.77 15.48 11.74
CA ALA A 229 -6.93 16.81 12.32
C ALA A 229 -5.69 17.65 11.97
N HIS A 230 -5.90 18.90 11.54
CA HIS A 230 -4.86 19.88 11.28
C HIS A 230 -5.07 21.14 12.13
N ALA A 231 -3.98 21.69 12.69
CA ALA A 231 -4.01 22.94 13.44
C ALA A 231 -3.97 24.19 12.54
N GLY A 232 -3.69 24.01 11.25
CA GLY A 232 -3.50 25.07 10.26
C GLY A 232 -2.02 25.33 9.95
N GLY A 233 -1.75 25.80 8.74
CA GLY A 233 -0.39 26.06 8.22
C GLY A 233 0.12 24.96 7.27
N PRO A 234 1.43 24.96 6.96
CA PRO A 234 2.03 24.04 6.01
C PRO A 234 2.08 22.60 6.55
N VAL A 235 1.61 21.65 5.74
CA VAL A 235 1.76 20.20 5.95
C VAL A 235 2.43 19.59 4.72
N THR A 236 3.32 18.62 4.94
CA THR A 236 3.97 17.87 3.86
C THR A 236 3.52 16.42 3.86
N PHE A 237 3.09 15.94 2.70
CA PHE A 237 2.70 14.57 2.44
C PHE A 237 3.79 13.85 1.65
N HIS A 238 4.06 12.60 2.00
CA HIS A 238 5.03 11.71 1.39
C HIS A 238 4.35 10.39 1.01
N TYR A 239 4.30 10.06 -0.28
CA TYR A 239 3.83 8.77 -0.79
C TYR A 239 5.02 7.91 -1.22
N ASP A 240 5.06 6.67 -0.76
CA ASP A 240 6.09 5.69 -1.14
C ASP A 240 5.46 4.56 -1.95
N HIS A 241 5.82 4.44 -3.24
CA HIS A 241 5.27 3.42 -4.14
C HIS A 241 5.72 1.98 -3.80
N THR A 242 6.67 1.77 -2.87
CA THR A 242 6.97 0.43 -2.33
C THR A 242 5.98 -0.01 -1.25
N THR A 243 5.65 0.88 -0.33
CA THR A 243 4.67 0.61 0.74
C THR A 243 3.23 0.88 0.32
N LYS A 244 3.05 1.65 -0.75
CA LYS A 244 1.80 2.22 -1.28
C LYS A 244 1.13 3.22 -0.34
N ASP A 245 1.76 3.59 0.77
CA ASP A 245 1.16 4.38 1.85
C ASP A 245 1.48 5.88 1.73
N VAL A 246 0.64 6.73 2.32
CA VAL A 246 0.87 8.17 2.42
C VAL A 246 1.12 8.58 3.88
N LEU A 247 2.36 8.96 4.17
CA LEU A 247 2.74 9.54 5.45
C LEU A 247 2.67 11.07 5.39
N ARG A 248 2.50 11.71 6.55
CA ARG A 248 2.57 13.17 6.66
C ARG A 248 3.60 13.60 7.70
N SER A 249 4.19 14.76 7.46
CA SER A 249 5.09 15.48 8.35
C SER A 249 4.61 16.93 8.50
N GLU A 250 4.61 17.40 9.75
CA GLU A 250 4.53 18.82 10.05
C GLU A 250 5.93 19.45 9.82
N VAL A 251 5.96 20.72 9.41
CA VAL A 251 7.17 21.46 9.01
C VAL A 251 7.68 22.33 10.16
#